data_AF-A0A960KET8-F1
#
_entry.id   AF-A0A960KET8-F1
#
_cell.length_a   1.000
_cell.length_b   1.000
_cell.length_c   1.000
_cell.angle_alpha   90.00
_cell.angle_beta   90.00
_cell.angle_gamma   90.00
#
_symmetry.space_group_name_H-M   'P 1'
#
loop_
_entity.id
_entity.type
_entity.pdbx_description
1 polymer ?
#
loop_
_entity_poly.entity_id
_entity_poly.type
_entity_poly.pdbx_seq_one_letter_code
_entity_poly.pdbx_strand_id
1 'polypeptide(L)'
;MDKTYWHELHQAYLDDELGPADRKAFEQYMEANPEMQMQHRWAVALKKRLAAYRDSVPFPDQVESRMATRFSRSQPWFRPSWWLAASMLAALLVMAVFLPNRNQQMPTFEPGALQGTLVCYGCELAERVGLQKGVICASGHELALLCPKGELWRFASDTQGVKLQTDLGMYQKRVEISGLMHKGEHLIRVQSISPLAEIAKAEFGF
;
A
#
# COMPACT_ATOMS: atom_id res chain seq x y z
N MET A 1 -22.59 23.44 -4.41
CA MET A 1 -21.70 22.96 -3.34
C MET A 1 -22.02 23.75 -2.09
N ASP A 2 -22.10 23.06 -0.95
CA ASP A 2 -22.43 23.67 0.33
C ASP A 2 -21.29 24.58 0.81
N LYS A 3 -21.63 25.70 1.47
CA LYS A 3 -20.63 26.61 2.06
C LYS A 3 -19.83 25.93 3.17
N THR A 4 -20.46 25.00 3.89
CA THR A 4 -19.85 24.21 4.97
C THR A 4 -18.63 23.42 4.47
N TYR A 5 -18.74 22.79 3.30
CA TYR A 5 -17.67 22.00 2.70
C TYR A 5 -16.41 22.83 2.40
N TRP A 6 -16.57 24.04 1.87
CA TRP A 6 -15.44 24.92 1.58
C TRP A 6 -14.76 25.48 2.83
N HIS A 7 -15.52 25.65 3.91
CA HIS A 7 -14.96 26.02 5.22
C HIS A 7 -14.10 24.91 5.82
N GLU A 8 -14.56 23.65 5.76
CA GLU A 8 -13.78 22.49 6.22
C GLU A 8 -12.48 22.34 5.44
N LEU A 9 -12.54 22.46 4.11
CA LEU A 9 -11.34 22.44 3.26
C LEU A 9 -10.40 23.60 3.57
N HIS A 10 -10.90 24.79 3.85
CA HIS A 10 -10.07 25.94 4.19
C HIS A 10 -9.29 25.72 5.49
N GLN A 11 -9.94 25.16 6.51
CA GLN A 11 -9.29 24.83 7.77
C GLN A 11 -8.21 23.76 7.56
N ALA A 12 -8.53 22.67 6.86
CA ALA A 12 -7.58 21.61 6.52
C ALA A 12 -6.39 22.14 5.68
N TYR A 13 -6.62 23.13 4.81
CA TYR A 13 -5.57 23.81 4.05
C TYR A 13 -4.61 24.61 4.97
N LEU A 14 -5.16 25.33 5.96
CA LEU A 14 -4.35 26.11 6.89
C LEU A 14 -3.49 25.24 7.81
N ASP A 15 -3.93 24.00 8.06
CA ASP A 15 -3.23 23.03 8.91
C ASP A 15 -2.36 22.04 8.11
N ASP A 16 -2.23 22.24 6.79
CA ASP A 16 -1.41 21.42 5.87
C ASP A 16 -1.88 19.95 5.78
N GLU A 17 -3.14 19.66 6.11
CA GLU A 17 -3.73 18.31 6.16
C GLU A 17 -4.37 17.87 4.84
N LEU A 18 -4.46 18.77 3.84
CA LEU A 18 -5.00 18.44 2.53
C LEU A 18 -4.05 17.59 1.68
N GLY A 19 -4.60 16.53 1.11
CA GLY A 19 -3.96 15.77 0.04
C GLY A 19 -3.71 16.61 -1.22
N PRO A 20 -2.82 16.16 -2.13
CA PRO A 20 -2.37 16.97 -3.27
C PRO A 20 -3.47 17.30 -4.27
N ALA A 21 -4.45 16.41 -4.45
CA ALA A 21 -5.58 16.65 -5.36
C ALA A 21 -6.52 17.73 -4.83
N ASP A 22 -6.96 17.60 -3.57
CA ASP A 22 -7.87 18.55 -2.93
C ASP A 22 -7.21 19.90 -2.70
N ARG A 23 -5.90 19.92 -2.39
CA ARG A 23 -5.10 21.15 -2.33
C ARG A 23 -5.18 21.93 -3.64
N LYS A 24 -4.94 21.27 -4.77
CA LYS A 24 -5.00 21.90 -6.09
C LYS A 24 -6.41 22.40 -6.42
N ALA A 25 -7.44 21.63 -6.08
CA ALA A 25 -8.84 22.03 -6.29
C ALA A 25 -9.21 23.26 -5.43
N PHE A 26 -8.76 23.30 -4.19
CA PHE A 26 -8.98 24.43 -3.28
C PHE A 26 -8.21 25.69 -3.72
N GLU A 27 -6.98 25.55 -4.20
CA GLU A 27 -6.20 26.66 -4.77
C GLU A 27 -6.90 27.28 -5.99
N GLN A 28 -7.42 26.45 -6.89
CA GLN A 28 -8.21 26.91 -8.05
C GLN A 28 -9.51 27.61 -7.61
N TYR A 29 -10.20 27.08 -6.61
CA TYR A 29 -11.39 27.71 -6.03
C TYR A 29 -11.05 29.08 -5.43
N MET A 30 -9.96 29.16 -4.68
CA MET A 30 -9.47 30.41 -4.07
C MET A 30 -9.05 31.42 -5.15
N GLU A 31 -8.43 31.00 -6.25
CA GLU A 31 -8.10 31.87 -7.39
C GLU A 31 -9.36 32.48 -8.02
N ALA A 32 -10.41 31.68 -8.18
CA ALA A 32 -11.68 32.12 -8.75
C ALA A 32 -12.55 32.99 -7.81
N ASN A 33 -12.26 33.00 -6.49
CA ASN A 33 -13.08 33.66 -5.47
C ASN A 33 -12.25 34.66 -4.64
N PRO A 34 -12.19 35.96 -5.02
CA PRO A 34 -11.39 36.96 -4.32
C PRO A 34 -11.75 37.16 -2.84
N GLU A 35 -13.02 36.99 -2.49
CA GLU A 35 -13.48 37.04 -1.09
C GLU A 35 -12.78 35.96 -0.25
N MET A 36 -12.69 34.73 -0.77
CA MET A 36 -12.03 33.62 -0.12
C MET A 36 -10.53 33.86 0.06
N GLN A 37 -9.86 34.48 -0.92
CA GLN A 37 -8.46 34.91 -0.77
C GLN A 37 -8.29 35.89 0.39
N MET A 38 -9.20 36.85 0.51
CA MET A 38 -9.14 37.82 1.60
C MET A 38 -9.34 37.16 2.96
N GLN A 39 -10.30 36.24 3.08
CA GLN A 39 -10.51 35.43 4.28
C GLN A 39 -9.28 34.57 4.62
N HIS A 40 -8.67 33.93 3.62
CA HIS A 40 -7.45 33.15 3.80
C HIS A 40 -6.29 34.00 4.32
N ARG A 41 -6.05 35.19 3.73
CA ARG A 41 -5.02 36.13 4.20
C ARG A 41 -5.24 36.55 5.64
N TRP A 42 -6.49 36.84 6.02
CA TRP A 42 -6.85 37.15 7.41
C TRP A 42 -6.57 35.99 8.36
N ALA A 43 -6.95 34.77 7.99
CA ALA A 43 -6.70 33.58 8.80
C ALA A 43 -5.20 33.32 9.01
N VAL A 44 -4.38 33.45 7.95
CA VAL A 44 -2.92 33.32 8.04
C VAL A 44 -2.31 34.40 8.95
N ALA A 45 -2.75 35.66 8.80
CA ALA A 45 -2.29 36.76 9.65
C ALA A 45 -2.66 36.54 11.13
N LEU A 46 -3.87 36.05 11.39
CA LEU A 46 -4.33 35.70 12.73
C LEU A 46 -3.51 34.55 13.33
N LYS A 47 -3.29 33.46 12.59
CA LYS A 47 -2.47 32.32 13.02
C LYS A 47 -1.05 32.76 13.38
N LYS A 48 -0.44 33.63 12.57
CA LYS A 48 0.88 34.23 12.84
C LYS A 48 0.87 35.07 14.12
N ARG A 49 -0.18 35.87 14.34
CA ARG A 49 -0.33 36.71 15.53
C ARG A 49 -0.53 35.86 16.80
N LEU A 50 -1.37 34.83 16.74
CA LEU A 50 -1.58 33.89 17.84
C LEU A 50 -0.30 33.11 18.19
N ALA A 51 0.48 32.71 17.18
CA ALA A 51 1.77 32.08 17.39
C ALA A 51 2.76 32.98 18.17
N ALA A 52 2.65 34.31 18.03
CA ALA A 52 3.46 35.26 18.79
C ALA A 52 3.02 35.43 20.26
N TYR A 53 1.76 35.11 20.59
CA TYR A 53 1.22 35.15 21.96
C TYR A 53 1.31 33.80 22.67
N ARG A 54 1.54 32.71 21.94
CA ARG A 54 1.77 31.41 22.56
C ARG A 54 3.09 31.51 23.32
N ASP A 55 3.06 31.24 24.63
CA ASP A 55 4.26 31.15 25.44
C ASP A 55 5.28 30.29 24.70
N SER A 56 6.37 30.92 24.29
CA SER A 56 7.44 30.22 23.61
C SER A 56 8.01 29.26 24.65
N VAL A 57 7.69 27.98 24.52
CA VAL A 57 8.39 26.96 25.30
C VAL A 57 9.87 27.12 24.95
N PRO A 58 10.74 27.49 25.91
CA PRO A 58 12.14 27.72 25.62
C PRO A 58 12.69 26.46 24.96
N PHE A 59 13.26 26.65 23.77
CA PHE A 59 13.85 25.56 23.03
C PHE A 59 15.05 25.06 23.85
N PRO A 60 15.15 23.77 24.18
CA PRO A 60 16.26 23.32 25.02
C PRO A 60 17.61 23.56 24.32
N ASP A 61 18.58 24.15 25.03
CA ASP A 61 19.89 24.54 24.48
C ASP A 61 20.63 23.38 23.77
N GLN A 62 20.40 22.15 24.24
CA GLN A 62 20.96 20.94 23.63
C GLN A 62 20.37 20.63 22.25
N VAL A 63 19.11 21.01 22.00
CA VAL A 63 18.47 20.82 20.70
C VAL A 63 18.92 21.91 19.74
N GLU A 64 19.06 23.15 20.21
CA GLU A 64 19.55 24.27 19.40
C GLU A 64 20.98 24.03 18.92
N SER A 65 21.89 23.63 19.81
CA SER A 65 23.27 23.27 19.45
C SER A 65 23.35 22.07 18.49
N ARG A 66 22.48 21.06 18.64
CA ARG A 66 22.36 19.93 17.71
C ARG A 66 21.80 20.33 16.35
N MET A 67 20.87 21.29 16.30
CA MET A 67 20.34 21.82 15.05
C MET A 67 21.34 22.75 14.36
N ALA A 68 21.97 23.66 15.09
CA ALA A 68 23.02 24.55 14.58
C ALA A 68 24.21 23.77 14.00
N THR A 69 24.61 22.65 14.63
CA THR A 69 25.65 21.76 14.08
C THR A 69 25.20 20.97 12.85
N ARG A 70 23.90 20.65 12.72
CA ARG A 70 23.35 20.03 11.50
C ARG A 70 23.23 21.02 10.34
N PHE A 71 22.77 22.24 10.59
CA PHE A 71 22.62 23.27 9.56
C PHE A 71 23.95 23.91 9.15
N SER A 72 24.91 24.06 10.06
CA SER A 72 26.28 24.49 9.69
C SER A 72 27.05 23.43 8.90
N ARG A 73 26.70 22.14 9.05
CA ARG A 73 27.22 21.06 8.19
C ARG A 73 26.56 21.00 6.82
N SER A 74 25.47 21.73 6.57
CA SER A 74 24.74 21.69 5.30
C SER A 74 25.02 22.88 4.37
N GLN A 75 26.12 23.62 4.57
CA GLN A 75 26.72 24.37 3.45
C GLN A 75 27.73 23.45 2.76
N PRO A 76 27.40 22.80 1.63
CA PRO A 76 28.38 22.21 0.75
C PRO A 76 29.00 23.35 -0.06
N TRP A 77 30.12 23.86 0.43
CA TRP A 77 31.09 24.57 -0.39
C TRP A 77 31.64 23.46 -1.27
N PHE A 78 31.03 23.32 -2.45
CA PHE A 78 31.42 22.43 -3.54
C PHE A 78 32.91 22.65 -3.87
N ARG A 79 33.79 22.03 -3.08
CA ARG A 79 35.07 21.57 -3.59
C ARG A 79 34.76 20.21 -4.20
N PRO A 80 34.86 20.05 -5.53
CA PRO A 80 34.71 18.74 -6.13
C PRO A 80 35.88 17.90 -5.65
N SER A 81 35.71 17.21 -4.52
CA SER A 81 36.66 16.21 -4.11
C SER A 81 36.45 15.06 -5.08
N TRP A 82 37.43 14.86 -5.95
CA TRP A 82 37.59 13.69 -6.80
C TRP A 82 37.29 12.36 -6.08
N TRP A 83 37.43 12.32 -4.75
CA TRP A 83 36.99 11.22 -3.88
C TRP A 83 35.47 10.95 -3.89
N LEU A 84 34.61 11.97 -3.96
CA LEU A 84 33.16 11.79 -4.07
C LEU A 84 32.73 11.24 -5.44
N ALA A 85 33.42 11.65 -6.51
CA ALA A 85 33.20 11.09 -7.84
C ALA A 85 33.61 9.61 -7.88
N ALA A 86 34.73 9.25 -7.26
CA ALA A 86 35.20 7.88 -7.15
C ALA A 86 34.26 7.00 -6.30
N SER A 87 33.73 7.51 -5.19
CA SER A 87 32.80 6.74 -4.35
C SER A 87 31.45 6.52 -5.00
N MET A 88 30.93 7.49 -5.78
CA MET A 88 29.70 7.28 -6.55
C MET A 88 29.89 6.25 -7.66
N LEU A 89 31.04 6.26 -8.37
CA LEU A 89 31.34 5.26 -9.39
C LEU A 89 31.47 3.85 -8.80
N ALA A 90 32.13 3.71 -7.65
CA ALA A 90 32.23 2.42 -6.95
C ALA A 90 30.85 1.94 -6.47
N ALA A 91 30.01 2.82 -5.93
CA ALA A 91 28.66 2.47 -5.51
C ALA A 91 27.77 2.05 -6.69
N LEU A 92 27.89 2.73 -7.84
CA LEU A 92 27.18 2.37 -9.07
C LEU A 92 27.66 1.03 -9.63
N LEU A 93 28.95 0.71 -9.57
CA LEU A 93 29.50 -0.58 -9.98
C LEU A 93 29.04 -1.71 -9.05
N VAL A 94 29.04 -1.49 -7.73
CA VAL A 94 28.50 -2.47 -6.77
C VAL A 94 27.01 -2.65 -7.00
N MET A 95 26.24 -1.59 -7.21
CA MET A 95 24.83 -1.70 -7.61
C MET A 95 24.67 -2.44 -8.94
N ALA A 96 25.50 -2.21 -9.96
CA ALA A 96 25.39 -2.92 -11.24
C ALA A 96 25.73 -4.41 -11.13
N VAL A 97 26.62 -4.80 -10.21
CA VAL A 97 27.02 -6.20 -9.97
C VAL A 97 26.07 -6.91 -9.01
N PHE A 98 25.51 -6.20 -8.03
CA PHE A 98 24.64 -6.75 -6.97
C PHE A 98 23.15 -6.41 -7.12
N LEU A 99 22.76 -5.58 -8.09
CA LEU A 99 21.41 -5.67 -8.64
C LEU A 99 21.41 -7.02 -9.35
N PRO A 100 20.81 -8.08 -8.77
CA PRO A 100 20.57 -9.26 -9.56
C PRO A 100 19.91 -8.77 -10.84
N ASN A 101 20.38 -9.27 -11.97
CA ASN A 101 19.71 -9.15 -13.25
C ASN A 101 18.30 -9.75 -13.09
N ARG A 102 17.43 -9.01 -12.39
CA ARG A 102 15.99 -9.17 -12.30
C ARG A 102 15.46 -8.68 -13.64
N ASN A 103 15.94 -9.30 -14.71
CA ASN A 103 15.06 -9.84 -15.71
C ASN A 103 14.09 -10.72 -14.92
N GLN A 104 13.08 -10.07 -14.33
CA GLN A 104 11.86 -10.72 -13.89
C GLN A 104 11.30 -11.29 -15.18
N GLN A 105 11.75 -12.50 -15.52
CA GLN A 105 11.04 -13.36 -16.45
C GLN A 105 9.60 -13.30 -15.96
N MET A 106 8.73 -12.72 -16.80
CA MET A 106 7.32 -12.65 -16.44
C MET A 106 6.92 -14.06 -16.02
N PRO A 107 6.34 -14.24 -14.82
CA PRO A 107 5.99 -15.55 -14.33
C PRO A 107 5.20 -16.25 -15.44
N THR A 108 5.75 -17.35 -15.97
CA THR A 108 5.06 -18.10 -17.01
C THR A 108 3.90 -18.77 -16.34
N PHE A 109 2.69 -18.39 -16.75
CA PHE A 109 1.48 -19.04 -16.31
C PHE A 109 1.07 -20.09 -17.34
N GLU A 110 0.73 -21.28 -16.85
CA GLU A 110 0.21 -22.36 -17.67
C GLU A 110 -1.28 -22.55 -17.37
N PRO A 111 -2.14 -22.79 -18.38
CA PRO A 111 -3.54 -23.13 -18.14
C PRO A 111 -3.65 -24.48 -17.43
N GLY A 112 -4.51 -24.58 -16.42
CA GLY A 112 -4.77 -25.82 -15.71
C GLY A 112 -6.04 -25.78 -14.85
N ALA A 113 -6.36 -26.91 -14.21
CA ALA A 113 -7.42 -27.03 -13.21
C ALA A 113 -6.87 -27.67 -11.91
N LEU A 114 -7.30 -27.13 -10.76
CA LEU A 114 -6.93 -27.61 -9.44
C LEU A 114 -8.16 -27.79 -8.57
N GLN A 115 -8.17 -28.89 -7.83
CA GLN A 115 -9.22 -29.21 -6.88
C GLN A 115 -8.70 -29.04 -5.46
N GLY A 116 -9.53 -28.48 -4.58
CA GLY A 116 -9.14 -28.24 -3.20
C GLY A 116 -10.25 -27.61 -2.36
N THR A 117 -9.88 -27.24 -1.14
CA THR A 117 -10.76 -26.54 -0.21
C THR A 117 -10.33 -25.09 -0.07
N LEU A 118 -11.29 -24.17 -0.13
CA LEU A 118 -11.01 -22.76 0.11
C LEU A 118 -10.76 -22.51 1.60
N VAL A 119 -9.58 -21.98 1.92
CA VAL A 119 -9.14 -21.67 3.29
C VAL A 119 -8.63 -20.24 3.37
N CYS A 120 -8.41 -19.74 4.59
CA CYS A 120 -7.74 -18.47 4.77
C CYS A 120 -6.23 -18.69 4.79
N TYR A 121 -5.52 -18.05 3.86
CA TYR A 121 -4.06 -18.19 3.68
C TYR A 121 -3.29 -17.91 4.97
N GLY A 122 -3.54 -16.76 5.60
CA GLY A 122 -2.82 -16.36 6.82
C GLY A 122 -3.10 -17.27 8.02
N CYS A 123 -4.37 -17.67 8.18
CA CYS A 123 -4.77 -18.55 9.27
C CYS A 123 -4.24 -20.01 9.08
N GLU A 124 -4.14 -20.51 7.84
CA GLU A 124 -3.53 -21.81 7.50
C GLU A 124 -2.00 -21.78 7.68
N LEU A 125 -1.35 -20.69 7.23
CA LEU A 125 0.10 -20.52 7.40
C LEU A 125 0.48 -20.46 8.89
N ALA A 126 -0.31 -19.75 9.71
CA ALA A 126 -0.16 -19.68 11.15
C ALA A 126 -0.18 -21.08 11.80
N GLU A 127 -1.15 -21.92 11.43
CA GLU A 127 -1.25 -23.29 11.95
C GLU A 127 0.00 -24.12 11.62
N ARG A 128 0.53 -24.01 10.39
CA ARG A 128 1.75 -24.74 9.97
C ARG A 128 2.99 -24.35 10.75
N VAL A 129 3.05 -23.13 11.28
CA VAL A 129 4.16 -22.64 12.11
C VAL A 129 3.86 -22.74 13.62
N GLY A 130 2.77 -23.41 14.02
CA GLY A 130 2.41 -23.62 15.43
C GLY A 130 1.80 -22.41 16.13
N LEU A 131 1.28 -21.43 15.38
CA LEU A 131 0.57 -20.27 15.93
C LEU A 131 -0.94 -20.55 16.01
N GLN A 132 -1.61 -19.95 17.00
CA GLN A 132 -3.07 -20.09 17.17
C GLN A 132 -3.83 -19.42 16.01
N LYS A 133 -4.85 -20.13 15.50
CA LYS A 133 -5.77 -19.60 14.48
C LYS A 133 -6.49 -18.35 14.99
N GLY A 134 -6.66 -17.36 14.12
CA GLY A 134 -7.44 -16.15 14.40
C GLY A 134 -6.63 -14.91 14.81
N VAL A 135 -5.35 -15.05 15.18
CA VAL A 135 -4.51 -13.91 15.60
C VAL A 135 -4.14 -12.97 14.43
N ILE A 136 -3.97 -13.52 13.22
CA ILE A 136 -3.46 -12.77 12.05
C ILE A 136 -4.59 -12.17 11.20
N CYS A 137 -5.83 -12.60 11.42
CA CYS A 137 -6.92 -12.39 10.46
C CYS A 137 -7.76 -11.10 10.73
N ALA A 138 -7.29 -10.18 11.58
CA ALA A 138 -8.00 -8.94 11.96
C ALA A 138 -8.15 -7.91 10.82
N SER A 139 -7.29 -7.95 9.79
CA SER A 139 -7.27 -7.00 8.66
C SER A 139 -7.92 -7.54 7.38
N GLY A 140 -8.61 -8.68 7.46
CA GLY A 140 -9.28 -9.33 6.32
C GLY A 140 -8.68 -10.69 5.95
N HIS A 141 -9.56 -11.62 5.57
CA HIS A 141 -9.17 -12.96 5.18
C HIS A 141 -8.79 -13.00 3.69
N GLU A 142 -7.52 -13.30 3.42
CA GLU A 142 -7.10 -13.67 2.08
C GLU A 142 -7.41 -15.15 1.84
N LEU A 143 -8.27 -15.44 0.86
CA LEU A 143 -8.58 -16.82 0.48
C LEU A 143 -7.40 -17.47 -0.26
N ALA A 144 -7.24 -18.76 -0.06
CA ALA A 144 -6.30 -19.64 -0.74
C ALA A 144 -6.95 -21.01 -0.99
N LEU A 145 -6.40 -21.79 -1.91
CA LEU A 145 -6.81 -23.16 -2.20
C LEU A 145 -5.86 -24.14 -1.51
N LEU A 146 -6.38 -24.93 -0.59
CA LEU A 146 -5.68 -26.06 0.01
C LEU A 146 -5.95 -27.32 -0.81
N CYS A 147 -4.94 -27.81 -1.53
CA CYS A 147 -5.06 -29.02 -2.33
C CYS A 147 -4.98 -30.28 -1.45
N PRO A 148 -5.53 -31.43 -1.90
CA PRO A 148 -5.48 -32.70 -1.17
C PRO A 148 -4.07 -33.17 -0.78
N LYS A 149 -3.04 -32.74 -1.53
CA LYS A 149 -1.62 -33.04 -1.27
C LYS A 149 -1.01 -32.17 -0.16
N GLY A 150 -1.76 -31.24 0.43
CA GLY A 150 -1.28 -30.30 1.43
C GLY A 150 -0.61 -29.04 0.85
N GLU A 151 -0.56 -28.91 -0.47
CA GLU A 151 -0.09 -27.70 -1.15
C GLU A 151 -1.08 -26.55 -0.94
N LEU A 152 -0.55 -25.34 -0.68
CA LEU A 152 -1.34 -24.14 -0.45
C LEU A 152 -1.11 -23.16 -1.61
N TRP A 153 -2.17 -22.86 -2.35
CA TRP A 153 -2.14 -21.99 -3.52
C TRP A 153 -2.84 -20.67 -3.24
N ARG A 154 -2.17 -19.56 -3.52
CA ARG A 154 -2.72 -18.21 -3.32
C ARG A 154 -3.35 -17.69 -4.61
N PHE A 155 -4.41 -16.89 -4.50
CA PHE A 155 -4.99 -16.23 -5.66
C PHE A 155 -4.25 -14.94 -6.00
N ALA A 156 -3.85 -14.78 -7.26
CA ALA A 156 -3.31 -13.52 -7.75
C ALA A 156 -4.47 -12.55 -8.01
N SER A 157 -4.46 -11.38 -7.37
CA SER A 157 -5.39 -10.30 -7.71
C SER A 157 -4.94 -9.63 -9.01
N ASP A 158 -5.77 -9.63 -10.05
CA ASP A 158 -5.56 -8.69 -11.15
C ASP A 158 -6.09 -7.29 -10.80
N THR A 159 -5.69 -6.30 -11.59
CA THR A 159 -6.12 -4.91 -11.46
C THR A 159 -7.59 -4.66 -11.84
N GLN A 160 -8.29 -5.66 -12.39
CA GLN A 160 -9.69 -5.62 -12.81
C GLN A 160 -10.66 -6.16 -11.76
N GLY A 161 -10.17 -6.62 -10.60
CA GLY A 161 -11.00 -6.68 -9.39
C GLY A 161 -12.06 -7.79 -9.35
N VAL A 162 -11.99 -8.82 -10.19
CA VAL A 162 -12.75 -10.06 -9.98
C VAL A 162 -12.05 -10.88 -8.91
N LYS A 163 -11.99 -10.29 -7.73
CA LYS A 163 -11.50 -10.92 -6.53
C LYS A 163 -12.58 -11.90 -6.09
N LEU A 164 -12.22 -13.17 -6.02
CA LEU A 164 -12.83 -14.19 -5.15
C LEU A 164 -13.02 -13.71 -3.69
N GLN A 165 -12.40 -12.58 -3.35
CA GLN A 165 -12.10 -12.07 -2.03
C GLN A 165 -13.32 -11.56 -1.23
N THR A 166 -14.56 -11.82 -1.64
CA THR A 166 -15.73 -11.30 -0.91
C THR A 166 -16.86 -12.30 -0.66
N ASP A 167 -16.88 -13.48 -1.28
CA ASP A 167 -17.91 -14.48 -0.95
C ASP A 167 -17.47 -15.38 0.20
N LEU A 168 -17.71 -14.91 1.43
CA LEU A 168 -17.53 -15.69 2.65
C LEU A 168 -18.31 -17.02 2.63
N GLY A 169 -19.38 -17.11 1.82
CA GLY A 169 -20.15 -18.32 1.62
C GLY A 169 -19.38 -19.44 0.92
N MET A 170 -18.21 -19.16 0.36
CA MET A 170 -17.33 -20.16 -0.27
C MET A 170 -16.23 -20.69 0.68
N TYR A 171 -16.11 -20.12 1.88
CA TYR A 171 -15.13 -20.59 2.87
C TYR A 171 -15.38 -22.06 3.25
N GLN A 172 -14.30 -22.85 3.32
CA GLN A 172 -14.32 -24.30 3.58
C GLN A 172 -15.09 -25.17 2.56
N LYS A 173 -15.59 -24.60 1.45
CA LYS A 173 -16.18 -25.39 0.37
C LYS A 173 -15.10 -26.06 -0.47
N ARG A 174 -15.42 -27.26 -0.94
CA ARG A 174 -14.64 -27.99 -1.95
C ARG A 174 -15.01 -27.46 -3.33
N VAL A 175 -14.00 -27.02 -4.08
CA VAL A 175 -14.17 -26.40 -5.38
C VAL A 175 -13.16 -26.95 -6.37
N GLU A 176 -13.54 -26.89 -7.63
CA GLU A 176 -12.62 -26.98 -8.75
C GLU A 176 -12.40 -25.57 -9.31
N ILE A 177 -11.14 -25.18 -9.43
CA ILE A 177 -10.73 -23.88 -9.94
C ILE A 177 -9.95 -24.10 -11.22
N SER A 178 -10.42 -23.50 -12.31
CA SER A 178 -9.70 -23.48 -13.58
C SER A 178 -9.13 -22.10 -13.86
N GLY A 179 -7.94 -22.06 -14.46
CA GLY A 179 -7.30 -20.80 -14.81
C GLY A 179 -5.81 -20.91 -15.10
N LEU A 180 -5.10 -19.79 -14.93
CA LEU A 180 -3.68 -19.66 -15.21
C LEU A 180 -2.87 -19.90 -13.92
N MET A 181 -1.94 -20.85 -13.94
CA MET A 181 -1.19 -21.35 -12.78
C MET A 181 0.29 -21.02 -12.87
N HIS A 182 0.92 -20.67 -11.75
CA HIS A 182 2.35 -20.45 -11.66
C HIS A 182 2.96 -21.20 -10.46
N LYS A 183 3.87 -22.15 -10.76
CA LYS A 183 4.49 -23.05 -9.77
C LYS A 183 5.55 -22.41 -8.88
N GLY A 184 6.04 -21.21 -9.19
CA GLY A 184 7.06 -20.52 -8.39
C GLY A 184 6.55 -20.15 -6.99
N GLU A 185 5.80 -19.06 -6.88
CA GLU A 185 5.20 -18.63 -5.61
C GLU A 185 3.74 -19.09 -5.47
N HIS A 186 3.43 -20.29 -6.01
CA HIS A 186 2.11 -20.95 -6.02
C HIS A 186 0.91 -20.01 -6.12
N LEU A 187 0.77 -19.40 -7.29
CA LEU A 187 -0.29 -18.46 -7.63
C LEU A 187 -1.24 -19.05 -8.68
N ILE A 188 -2.54 -18.76 -8.55
CA ILE A 188 -3.56 -19.06 -9.56
C ILE A 188 -4.32 -17.79 -9.89
N ARG A 189 -4.51 -17.51 -11.18
CA ARG A 189 -5.49 -16.55 -11.68
C ARG A 189 -6.73 -17.29 -12.13
N VAL A 190 -7.85 -17.00 -11.49
CA VAL A 190 -9.11 -17.74 -11.64
C VAL A 190 -9.89 -17.28 -12.86
N GLN A 191 -10.31 -18.22 -13.70
CA GLN A 191 -11.22 -18.00 -14.82
C GLN A 191 -12.62 -18.54 -14.52
N SER A 192 -12.71 -19.69 -13.84
CA SER A 192 -13.98 -20.27 -13.40
C SER A 192 -13.85 -20.97 -12.04
N ILE A 193 -14.99 -21.10 -11.35
CA ILE A 193 -15.11 -21.79 -10.07
C ILE A 193 -16.38 -22.62 -10.11
N SER A 194 -16.27 -23.90 -9.82
CA SER A 194 -17.41 -24.80 -9.78
C SER A 194 -17.45 -25.55 -8.43
N PRO A 195 -18.59 -25.56 -7.73
CA PRO A 195 -18.76 -26.43 -6.57
C PRO A 195 -18.67 -27.89 -7.00
N LEU A 196 -17.80 -28.68 -6.36
CA LEU A 196 -17.66 -30.11 -6.70
C LEU A 196 -18.95 -30.91 -6.43
N ALA A 197 -19.80 -30.43 -5.52
CA ALA A 197 -21.08 -31.05 -5.20
C ALA A 197 -22.09 -30.99 -6.37
N GLU A 198 -21.99 -30.01 -7.27
CA GLU A 198 -22.88 -29.91 -8.44
C GLU A 198 -22.43 -30.85 -9.56
N ILE A 199 -21.12 -31.07 -9.73
CA ILE A 199 -20.56 -31.97 -10.74
C ILE A 199 -20.90 -33.43 -10.42
N ALA A 200 -20.80 -33.83 -9.15
CA ALA A 200 -21.13 -35.20 -8.74
C ALA A 200 -22.60 -35.56 -9.00
N LYS A 201 -23.54 -34.60 -8.89
CA LYS A 201 -24.94 -34.83 -9.24
C LYS A 201 -25.16 -34.97 -10.75
N ALA A 202 -24.42 -34.21 -11.55
CA ALA A 202 -24.51 -34.27 -13.01
C ALA A 202 -23.90 -35.57 -13.59
N GLU A 203 -22.81 -36.08 -13.01
CA GLU A 203 -22.14 -37.29 -13.49
C GLU A 203 -22.70 -38.59 -12.89
N PHE A 204 -23.25 -38.56 -11.67
CA PHE A 204 -23.70 -39.77 -10.96
C PHE A 204 -25.21 -39.85 -10.69
N GLY A 205 -26.01 -38.88 -11.14
CA GLY A 205 -27.48 -39.01 -11.22
C GLY A 205 -28.20 -39.21 -9.88
N PHE A 206 -27.71 -38.63 -8.79
CA PHE A 206 -28.36 -38.62 -7.47
C PHE A 206 -29.23 -37.39 -7.24
#